data_AF-A0A2H5Y5K7-F1
#
_entry.id   AF-A0A2H5Y5K7-F1
#
_cell.length_a   1.000
_cell.length_b   1.000
_cell.length_c   1.000
_cell.angle_alpha   90.00
_cell.angle_beta   90.00
_cell.angle_gamma   90.00
#
_symmetry.space_group_name_H-M   'P 1'
#
loop_
_entity.id
_entity.type
_entity.pdbx_description
1 polymer ?
#
loop_
_entity_poly.entity_id
_entity_poly.type
_entity_poly.pdbx_seq_one_letter_code
_entity_poly.pdbx_strand_id
1 'polypeptide(L)'
;MDHRPASTMIATLGGQPQVVTFALDALLERGEPIVEVVVIHFAPYDPRTRHALERLDREFPNDFYAYARRSIRLRRIVLRDPHGPLVDIANEQAAEAVRSHMMEILRLEKAQGRPLHVVLAGGRRILALMLFLTAIVHLDYSDHLWHLYTPRPFLELARDGQRMHARPEDGVRLIEVPFPHWGADFPGFRQLSSMQLQQALWPPADLERCRQVWQRLTQAQRRVLYWIAHNERPQQVADRLGITLKTVDSHLDAIKNVCREVWGIPPDRSLSYHNLREWFRPALPVLAPEGVPD
;
A
#
# COMPACT_ATOMS: atom_id res chain seq x y z
N MET A 1 -10.59 -7.23 -35.19
CA MET A 1 -9.79 -7.73 -34.05
C MET A 1 -9.93 -6.71 -32.96
N ASP A 2 -10.77 -6.96 -31.96
CA ASP A 2 -10.90 -6.07 -30.81
C ASP A 2 -9.56 -6.01 -30.08
N HIS A 3 -8.95 -4.84 -30.07
CA HIS A 3 -7.68 -4.61 -29.40
C HIS A 3 -7.98 -4.51 -27.90
N ARG A 4 -7.69 -5.59 -27.15
CA ARG A 4 -7.82 -5.55 -25.70
C ARG A 4 -6.95 -4.42 -25.12
N PRO A 5 -7.43 -3.66 -24.13
CA PRO A 5 -6.64 -2.61 -23.51
C PRO A 5 -5.41 -3.19 -22.80
N ALA A 6 -4.28 -2.49 -22.87
CA ALA A 6 -3.06 -2.89 -22.20
C ALA A 6 -3.28 -3.09 -20.70
N SER A 7 -2.75 -4.18 -20.15
CA SER A 7 -3.01 -4.60 -18.76
C SER A 7 -1.72 -4.80 -17.95
N THR A 8 -1.89 -4.83 -16.63
CA THR A 8 -0.80 -5.01 -15.66
C THR A 8 -1.00 -6.29 -14.89
N MET A 9 0.05 -7.13 -14.80
CA MET A 9 0.06 -8.26 -13.87
C MET A 9 0.61 -7.82 -12.52
N ILE A 10 -0.07 -8.15 -11.43
CA ILE A 10 0.44 -7.94 -10.07
C ILE A 10 0.59 -9.30 -9.41
N ALA A 11 1.77 -9.63 -8.88
CA ALA A 11 2.00 -10.89 -8.20
C ALA A 11 2.77 -10.69 -6.89
N THR A 12 2.48 -11.51 -5.89
CA THR A 12 3.36 -11.64 -4.73
C THR A 12 4.59 -12.48 -5.07
N LEU A 13 5.71 -12.25 -4.38
CA LEU A 13 6.92 -13.04 -4.54
C LEU A 13 7.48 -13.46 -3.19
N GLY A 14 7.80 -14.75 -3.09
CA GLY A 14 8.66 -15.32 -2.05
C GLY A 14 9.92 -15.91 -2.68
N GLY A 15 10.43 -17.00 -2.10
CA GLY A 15 11.65 -17.64 -2.60
C GLY A 15 11.52 -18.47 -3.88
N GLN A 16 10.42 -18.37 -4.64
CA GLN A 16 10.19 -19.14 -5.87
C GLN A 16 9.88 -18.16 -7.02
N PRO A 17 10.86 -17.78 -7.85
CA PRO A 17 10.66 -16.76 -8.87
C PRO A 17 9.81 -17.23 -10.05
N GLN A 18 9.87 -18.52 -10.38
CA GLN A 18 9.21 -19.11 -11.54
C GLN A 18 7.68 -19.00 -11.49
N VAL A 19 7.09 -18.79 -10.31
CA VAL A 19 5.63 -18.61 -10.20
C VAL A 19 5.16 -17.33 -10.89
N VAL A 20 6.01 -16.31 -10.98
CA VAL A 20 5.69 -15.05 -11.66
C VAL A 20 5.71 -15.27 -13.16
N THR A 21 6.75 -15.93 -13.68
CA THR A 21 6.88 -16.21 -15.12
C THR A 21 5.83 -17.21 -15.59
N PHE A 22 5.52 -18.25 -14.83
CA PHE A 22 4.43 -19.19 -15.16
C PHE A 22 3.07 -18.49 -15.27
N ALA A 23 2.79 -17.54 -14.38
CA ALA A 23 1.56 -16.77 -14.46
C ALA A 23 1.57 -15.82 -15.66
N LEU A 24 2.69 -15.14 -15.94
CA LEU A 24 2.82 -14.28 -17.10
C LEU A 24 2.66 -15.07 -18.40
N ASP A 25 3.35 -16.20 -18.54
CA ASP A 25 3.28 -17.09 -19.70
C ASP A 25 1.83 -17.50 -19.97
N ALA A 26 1.12 -17.95 -18.94
CA ALA A 26 -0.29 -18.34 -19.07
C ALA A 26 -1.23 -17.17 -19.44
N LEU A 27 -0.95 -15.94 -19.00
CA LEU A 27 -1.71 -14.74 -19.43
C LEU A 27 -1.42 -14.40 -20.90
N LEU A 28 -0.15 -14.46 -21.31
CA LEU A 28 0.27 -14.17 -22.68
C LEU A 28 -0.28 -15.20 -23.67
N GLU A 29 -0.33 -16.48 -23.29
CA GLU A 29 -0.96 -17.55 -24.08
C GLU A 29 -2.47 -17.33 -24.29
N ARG A 30 -3.15 -16.69 -23.32
CA ARG A 30 -4.56 -16.27 -23.44
C ARG A 30 -4.76 -15.03 -24.30
N GLY A 31 -3.67 -14.44 -24.79
CA GLY A 31 -3.69 -13.22 -25.59
C GLY A 31 -3.86 -11.95 -24.75
N GLU A 32 -3.62 -11.99 -23.43
CA GLU A 32 -3.69 -10.76 -22.63
C GLU A 32 -2.53 -9.81 -22.99
N PRO A 33 -2.83 -8.52 -23.24
CA PRO A 33 -1.83 -7.52 -23.63
C PRO A 33 -1.10 -6.96 -22.40
N ILE A 34 -0.38 -7.83 -21.68
CA ILE A 34 0.38 -7.44 -20.48
C ILE A 34 1.57 -6.58 -20.90
N VAL A 35 1.67 -5.38 -20.33
CA VAL A 35 2.75 -4.41 -20.60
C VAL A 35 3.63 -4.14 -19.37
N GLU A 36 3.16 -4.49 -18.18
CA GLU A 36 3.92 -4.35 -16.94
C GLU A 36 3.62 -5.52 -16.00
N VAL A 37 4.66 -5.97 -15.30
CA VAL A 37 4.60 -6.90 -14.19
C VAL A 37 5.06 -6.19 -12.93
N VAL A 38 4.20 -6.16 -11.93
CA VAL A 38 4.48 -5.62 -10.60
C VAL A 38 4.63 -6.77 -9.62
N VAL A 39 5.81 -6.88 -9.03
CA VAL A 39 6.12 -7.92 -8.05
C VAL A 39 6.20 -7.32 -6.65
N ILE A 40 5.33 -7.78 -5.75
CA ILE A 40 5.27 -7.36 -4.36
C ILE A 40 6.02 -8.37 -3.50
N HIS A 41 7.00 -7.92 -2.72
CA HIS A 41 7.81 -8.79 -1.89
C HIS A 41 8.21 -8.14 -0.56
N PHE A 42 8.60 -8.96 0.43
CA PHE A 42 9.24 -8.48 1.66
C PHE A 42 10.68 -8.02 1.40
N ALA A 43 11.25 -7.28 2.35
CA ALA A 43 12.63 -6.83 2.32
C ALA A 43 13.58 -8.01 1.97
N PRO A 44 14.47 -7.84 0.98
CA PRO A 44 15.30 -8.92 0.46
C PRO A 44 16.53 -9.19 1.35
N TYR A 45 16.34 -9.27 2.68
CA TYR A 45 17.39 -9.69 3.60
C TYR A 45 17.56 -11.21 3.61
N ASP A 46 16.49 -11.94 3.30
CA ASP A 46 16.54 -13.38 3.09
C ASP A 46 17.23 -13.72 1.75
N PRO A 47 18.25 -14.60 1.74
CA PRO A 47 18.93 -15.02 0.53
C PRO A 47 18.01 -15.61 -0.54
N ARG A 48 16.91 -16.28 -0.16
CA ARG A 48 16.00 -16.90 -1.14
C ARG A 48 15.22 -15.83 -1.90
N THR A 49 14.75 -14.79 -1.22
CA THR A 49 14.10 -13.65 -1.87
C THR A 49 15.05 -12.89 -2.80
N ARG A 50 16.31 -12.67 -2.38
CA ARG A 50 17.33 -12.07 -3.28
C ARG A 50 17.55 -12.90 -4.52
N HIS A 51 17.79 -14.20 -4.33
CA HIS A 51 18.00 -15.12 -5.45
C HIS A 51 16.80 -15.14 -6.39
N ALA A 52 15.57 -15.14 -5.85
CA ALA A 52 14.36 -15.09 -6.65
C ALA A 52 14.28 -13.80 -7.49
N LEU A 53 14.57 -12.64 -6.89
CA LEU A 53 14.61 -11.37 -7.62
C LEU A 53 15.68 -11.39 -8.72
N GLU A 54 16.90 -11.82 -8.42
CA GLU A 54 17.98 -11.92 -9.42
C GLU A 54 17.63 -12.86 -10.58
N ARG A 55 16.99 -14.00 -10.29
CA ARG A 55 16.50 -14.93 -11.32
C ARG A 55 15.45 -14.27 -12.18
N LEU A 56 14.50 -13.56 -11.58
CA LEU A 56 13.44 -12.89 -12.30
C LEU A 56 13.99 -11.76 -13.17
N ASP A 57 14.97 -10.99 -12.68
CA ASP A 57 15.57 -9.87 -13.40
C ASP A 57 16.22 -10.30 -14.73
N ARG A 58 16.79 -11.51 -14.75
CA ARG A 58 17.38 -12.08 -15.97
C ARG A 58 16.34 -12.40 -17.05
N GLU A 59 15.08 -12.58 -16.67
CA GLU A 59 13.98 -12.81 -17.62
C GLU A 59 13.47 -11.50 -18.25
N PHE A 60 13.80 -10.36 -17.64
CA PHE A 60 13.35 -9.03 -18.07
C PHE A 60 14.53 -8.06 -18.36
N PRO A 61 15.49 -8.41 -19.22
CA PRO A 61 16.58 -7.50 -19.58
C PRO A 61 16.01 -6.21 -20.21
N ASN A 62 16.33 -5.05 -19.63
CA ASN A 62 15.94 -3.72 -20.14
C ASN A 62 14.43 -3.57 -20.44
N ASP A 63 13.57 -3.99 -19.50
CA ASP A 63 12.10 -3.92 -19.63
C ASP A 63 11.55 -4.70 -20.84
N PHE A 64 12.25 -5.79 -21.18
CA PHE A 64 11.87 -6.70 -22.26
C PHE A 64 11.80 -8.13 -21.72
N TYR A 65 10.64 -8.75 -21.83
CA TYR A 65 10.45 -10.14 -21.44
C TYR A 65 11.02 -11.08 -22.51
N ALA A 66 12.16 -11.69 -22.20
CA ALA A 66 12.98 -12.42 -23.16
C ALA A 66 12.27 -13.63 -23.77
N TYR A 67 11.55 -14.39 -22.93
CA TYR A 67 10.88 -15.64 -23.34
C TYR A 67 9.82 -15.42 -24.43
N ALA A 68 8.90 -14.48 -24.22
CA ALA A 68 7.85 -14.18 -25.20
C ALA A 68 8.29 -13.15 -26.27
N ARG A 69 9.50 -12.60 -26.15
CA ARG A 69 10.04 -11.53 -26.99
C ARG A 69 9.14 -10.28 -27.05
N ARG A 70 8.67 -9.81 -25.89
CA ARG A 70 7.75 -8.66 -25.78
C ARG A 70 8.32 -7.58 -24.87
N SER A 71 8.03 -6.31 -25.17
CA SER A 71 8.31 -5.20 -24.26
C SER A 71 7.35 -5.30 -23.07
N ILE A 72 7.86 -5.71 -21.92
CA ILE A 72 7.09 -5.84 -20.68
C ILE A 72 8.02 -5.37 -19.56
N ARG A 73 7.61 -4.30 -18.88
CA ARG A 73 8.38 -3.74 -17.76
C ARG A 73 8.25 -4.62 -16.53
N LEU A 74 9.35 -4.83 -15.81
CA LEU A 74 9.32 -5.45 -14.48
C LEU A 74 9.54 -4.39 -13.40
N ARG A 75 8.56 -4.21 -12.53
CA ARG A 75 8.64 -3.34 -11.35
C ARG A 75 8.56 -4.16 -10.08
N ARG A 76 9.42 -3.82 -9.12
CA ARG A 76 9.54 -4.52 -7.82
C ARG A 76 9.10 -3.55 -6.73
N ILE A 77 8.19 -3.97 -5.87
CA ILE A 77 7.72 -3.19 -4.74
C ILE A 77 8.05 -3.95 -3.46
N VAL A 78 8.90 -3.33 -2.64
CA VAL A 78 9.21 -3.80 -1.30
C VAL A 78 8.09 -3.36 -0.36
N LEU A 79 7.49 -4.29 0.38
CA LEU A 79 6.51 -3.97 1.42
C LEU A 79 7.16 -3.16 2.54
N ARG A 80 6.43 -2.16 3.04
CA ARG A 80 6.92 -1.21 4.03
C ARG A 80 5.86 -1.02 5.12
N ASP A 81 6.34 -0.70 6.31
CA ASP A 81 5.58 -0.10 7.39
C ASP A 81 6.13 1.33 7.65
N PRO A 82 5.57 2.08 8.62
CA PRO A 82 6.08 3.40 8.99
C PRO A 82 7.53 3.43 9.51
N HIS A 83 8.09 2.29 9.90
CA HIS A 83 9.45 2.14 10.40
C HIS A 83 10.45 1.71 9.31
N GLY A 84 9.98 1.22 8.17
CA GLY A 84 10.80 0.90 7.01
C GLY A 84 10.36 -0.35 6.25
N PRO A 85 11.29 -1.00 5.51
CA PRO A 85 11.02 -2.24 4.80
C PRO A 85 10.64 -3.39 5.75
N LEU A 86 9.53 -4.06 5.47
CA LEU A 86 9.03 -5.20 6.25
C LEU A 86 9.75 -6.49 5.88
N VAL A 87 10.16 -7.26 6.88
CA VAL A 87 10.83 -8.57 6.71
C VAL A 87 9.86 -9.74 6.77
N ASP A 88 8.77 -9.58 7.52
CA ASP A 88 7.72 -10.58 7.74
C ASP A 88 6.45 -9.93 8.31
N ILE A 89 5.36 -10.71 8.36
CA ILE A 89 4.15 -10.47 9.14
C ILE A 89 4.24 -11.35 10.40
N ALA A 90 4.84 -10.82 11.46
CA ALA A 90 5.00 -11.52 12.73
C ALA A 90 3.89 -11.24 13.75
N ASN A 91 3.06 -10.22 13.51
CA ASN A 91 1.99 -9.78 14.39
C ASN A 91 0.90 -9.03 13.61
N GLU A 92 -0.18 -8.66 14.29
CA GLU A 92 -1.34 -7.96 13.75
C GLU A 92 -0.97 -6.57 13.19
N GLN A 93 -0.05 -5.86 13.84
CA GLN A 93 0.41 -4.55 13.37
C GLN A 93 1.12 -4.67 12.01
N ALA A 94 1.97 -5.68 11.83
CA ALA A 94 2.62 -5.95 10.56
C ALA A 94 1.63 -6.39 9.48
N ALA A 95 0.59 -7.16 9.85
CA ALA A 95 -0.47 -7.55 8.92
C ALA A 95 -1.23 -6.33 8.41
N GLU A 96 -1.57 -5.41 9.31
CA GLU A 96 -2.26 -4.17 8.98
C GLU A 96 -1.41 -3.22 8.12
N ALA A 97 -0.12 -3.11 8.42
CA ALA A 97 0.83 -2.35 7.60
C ALA A 97 0.92 -2.92 6.17
N VAL A 98 1.02 -4.25 6.02
CA VAL A 98 1.01 -4.90 4.71
C VAL A 98 -0.30 -4.63 3.97
N ARG A 99 -1.45 -4.78 4.63
CA ARG A 99 -2.77 -4.53 4.04
C ARG A 99 -2.88 -3.09 3.55
N SER A 100 -2.46 -2.13 4.36
CA SER A 100 -2.50 -0.70 4.03
C SER A 100 -1.60 -0.37 2.84
N HIS A 101 -0.37 -0.88 2.83
CA HIS A 101 0.53 -0.64 1.71
C HIS A 101 0.05 -1.33 0.42
N MET A 102 -0.54 -2.52 0.51
CA MET A 102 -1.18 -3.17 -0.64
C MET A 102 -2.37 -2.38 -1.18
N MET A 103 -3.20 -1.80 -0.31
CA MET A 103 -4.29 -0.91 -0.71
C MET A 103 -3.77 0.31 -1.48
N GLU A 104 -2.69 0.92 -1.01
CA GLU A 104 -2.05 2.02 -1.73
C GLU A 104 -1.53 1.58 -3.09
N ILE A 105 -0.81 0.46 -3.17
CA ILE A 105 -0.30 -0.10 -4.43
C ILE A 105 -1.47 -0.31 -5.41
N LEU A 106 -2.51 -1.04 -5.03
CA LEU A 106 -3.64 -1.32 -5.91
C LEU A 106 -4.39 -0.05 -6.32
N ARG A 107 -4.55 0.92 -5.42
CA ARG A 107 -5.12 2.23 -5.76
C ARG A 107 -4.29 2.97 -6.81
N LEU A 108 -2.97 2.97 -6.67
CA LEU A 108 -2.06 3.61 -7.62
C LEU A 108 -2.05 2.91 -8.98
N GLU A 109 -2.10 1.57 -9.01
CA GLU A 109 -2.20 0.82 -10.26
C GLU A 109 -3.55 1.06 -10.95
N LYS A 110 -4.66 1.03 -10.20
CA LYS A 110 -6.00 1.33 -10.74
C LYS A 110 -6.11 2.75 -11.29
N ALA A 111 -5.41 3.72 -10.70
CA ALA A 111 -5.42 5.10 -11.18
C ALA A 111 -4.84 5.26 -12.60
N GLN A 112 -4.11 4.27 -13.10
CA GLN A 112 -3.57 4.26 -14.45
C GLN A 112 -4.60 3.80 -15.51
N GLY A 113 -5.80 3.37 -15.09
CA GLY A 113 -6.89 3.00 -15.99
C GLY A 113 -6.69 1.70 -16.77
N ARG A 114 -5.72 0.86 -16.38
CA ARG A 114 -5.43 -0.43 -17.00
C ARG A 114 -6.10 -1.56 -16.22
N PRO A 115 -6.62 -2.61 -16.88
CA PRO A 115 -7.03 -3.84 -16.23
C PRO A 115 -5.87 -4.46 -15.43
N LEU A 116 -6.19 -4.98 -14.25
CA LEU A 116 -5.24 -5.67 -13.38
C LEU A 116 -5.49 -7.17 -13.40
N HIS A 117 -4.42 -7.94 -13.64
CA HIS A 117 -4.40 -9.39 -13.43
C HIS A 117 -3.63 -9.66 -12.13
N VAL A 118 -4.36 -9.82 -11.03
CA VAL A 118 -3.79 -10.05 -9.70
C VAL A 118 -3.59 -11.55 -9.49
N VAL A 119 -2.35 -11.97 -9.36
CA VAL A 119 -1.97 -13.37 -9.18
C VAL A 119 -1.59 -13.61 -7.72
N LEU A 120 -2.37 -14.45 -7.05
CA LEU A 120 -2.12 -14.90 -5.68
C LEU A 120 -1.03 -15.99 -5.66
N ALA A 121 0.15 -15.66 -6.19
CA ALA A 121 1.27 -16.57 -6.38
C ALA A 121 2.38 -16.36 -5.35
N GLY A 122 2.97 -17.46 -4.87
CA GLY A 122 4.23 -17.46 -4.11
C GLY A 122 4.22 -16.76 -2.75
N GLY A 123 5.20 -17.11 -1.91
CA GLY A 123 5.42 -16.45 -0.62
C GLY A 123 4.56 -16.99 0.53
N ARG A 124 4.46 -16.21 1.60
CA ARG A 124 3.73 -16.57 2.82
C ARG A 124 2.23 -16.54 2.55
N ARG A 125 1.47 -17.55 2.97
CA ARG A 125 0.01 -17.64 2.71
C ARG A 125 -0.77 -16.41 3.19
N ILE A 126 -0.38 -15.86 4.34
CA ILE A 126 -0.97 -14.63 4.88
C ILE A 126 -0.80 -13.43 3.93
N LEU A 127 0.29 -13.38 3.15
CA LEU A 127 0.52 -12.31 2.19
C LEU A 127 -0.48 -12.37 1.02
N ALA A 128 -0.71 -13.56 0.48
CA ALA A 128 -1.73 -13.78 -0.54
C ALA A 128 -3.14 -13.45 -0.01
N LEU A 129 -3.42 -13.78 1.26
CA LEU A 129 -4.67 -13.40 1.91
C LEU A 129 -4.83 -11.88 2.03
N MET A 130 -3.78 -11.15 2.43
CA MET A 130 -3.83 -9.68 2.49
C MET A 130 -4.05 -9.06 1.10
N LEU A 131 -3.39 -9.60 0.06
CA LEU A 131 -3.60 -9.15 -1.31
C LEU A 131 -5.04 -9.42 -1.77
N PHE A 132 -5.59 -10.59 -1.45
CA PHE A 132 -6.97 -10.94 -1.74
C PHE A 132 -7.98 -9.99 -1.07
N LEU A 133 -7.84 -9.76 0.23
CA LEU A 133 -8.70 -8.83 0.98
C LEU A 133 -8.66 -7.42 0.40
N THR A 134 -7.48 -7.01 -0.08
CA THR A 134 -7.29 -5.72 -0.74
C THR A 134 -7.92 -5.69 -2.14
N ALA A 135 -7.78 -6.77 -2.91
CA ALA A 135 -8.31 -6.90 -4.26
C ALA A 135 -9.84 -6.74 -4.28
N ILE A 136 -10.57 -7.37 -3.35
CA ILE A 136 -12.04 -7.27 -3.25
C ILE A 136 -12.53 -5.80 -3.15
N VAL A 137 -11.71 -4.93 -2.55
CA VAL A 137 -12.03 -3.52 -2.36
C VAL A 137 -11.77 -2.68 -3.61
N HIS A 138 -10.71 -2.98 -4.35
CA HIS A 138 -10.19 -2.10 -5.40
C HIS A 138 -10.46 -2.58 -6.82
N LEU A 139 -10.62 -3.89 -7.01
CA LEU A 139 -10.87 -4.47 -8.32
C LEU A 139 -12.31 -4.20 -8.79
N ASP A 140 -12.46 -4.03 -10.09
CA ASP A 140 -13.74 -3.93 -10.81
C ASP A 140 -13.85 -5.03 -11.87
N TYR A 141 -14.95 -5.00 -12.65
CA TYR A 141 -15.25 -6.05 -13.63
C TYR A 141 -14.25 -6.18 -14.79
N SER A 142 -13.34 -5.22 -14.95
CA SER A 142 -12.25 -5.33 -15.93
C SER A 142 -11.04 -6.09 -15.38
N ASP A 143 -10.96 -6.27 -14.07
CA ASP A 143 -9.84 -6.90 -13.40
C ASP A 143 -10.10 -8.39 -13.15
N HIS A 144 -9.00 -9.13 -12.97
CA HIS A 144 -9.05 -10.56 -12.76
C HIS A 144 -8.17 -10.97 -11.58
N LEU A 145 -8.64 -11.97 -10.84
CA LEU A 145 -7.91 -12.58 -9.75
C LEU A 145 -7.57 -14.04 -10.11
N TRP A 146 -6.30 -14.40 -9.98
CA TRP A 146 -5.78 -15.68 -10.44
C TRP A 146 -5.11 -16.47 -9.32
N HIS A 147 -5.42 -17.77 -9.28
CA HIS A 147 -4.64 -18.76 -8.59
C HIS A 147 -3.80 -19.56 -9.61
N LEU A 148 -2.48 -19.62 -9.38
CA LEU A 148 -1.60 -20.44 -10.20
C LEU A 148 -1.61 -21.89 -9.70
N TYR A 149 -2.11 -22.80 -10.53
CA TYR A 149 -1.97 -24.24 -10.31
C TYR A 149 -0.71 -24.75 -11.00
N THR A 150 0.14 -25.44 -10.24
CA THR A 150 1.33 -26.13 -10.75
C THR A 150 1.26 -27.60 -10.34
N PRO A 151 1.28 -28.55 -11.29
CA PRO A 151 1.32 -29.97 -10.96
C PRO A 151 2.54 -30.31 -10.09
N ARG A 152 2.37 -31.20 -9.11
CA ARG A 152 3.45 -31.59 -8.18
C ARG A 152 4.72 -32.07 -8.89
N PRO A 153 4.66 -32.95 -9.92
CA PRO A 153 5.87 -33.41 -10.60
C PRO A 153 6.65 -32.26 -11.24
N PHE A 154 5.94 -31.26 -11.77
CA PHE A 154 6.58 -30.09 -12.39
C PHE A 154 7.11 -29.09 -11.36
N LEU A 155 6.41 -28.95 -10.22
CA LEU A 155 6.85 -28.08 -9.13
C LEU A 155 8.24 -28.46 -8.62
N GLU A 156 8.54 -29.76 -8.52
CA GLU A 156 9.85 -30.26 -8.12
C GLU A 156 10.95 -29.91 -9.13
N LEU A 157 10.67 -30.06 -10.42
CA LEU A 157 11.61 -29.72 -11.51
C LEU A 157 11.88 -28.22 -11.61
N ALA A 158 10.90 -27.40 -11.25
CA ALA A 158 10.99 -25.96 -11.34
C ALA A 158 11.49 -25.28 -10.06
N ARG A 159 11.72 -26.07 -8.99
CA ARG A 159 12.05 -25.58 -7.65
C ARG A 159 13.24 -24.63 -7.67
N ASP A 160 13.13 -23.56 -6.87
CA ASP A 160 14.13 -22.50 -6.72
C ASP A 160 14.53 -21.86 -8.07
N GLY A 161 13.59 -21.81 -9.02
CA GLY A 161 13.81 -21.22 -10.33
C GLY A 161 14.64 -22.10 -11.28
N GLN A 162 14.85 -23.38 -11.02
CA GLN A 162 15.57 -24.27 -11.96
C GLN A 162 14.94 -24.27 -13.36
N ARG A 163 13.62 -24.12 -13.43
CA ARG A 163 12.87 -23.91 -14.66
C ARG A 163 11.98 -22.69 -14.52
N MET A 164 12.25 -21.66 -15.32
CA MET A 164 11.52 -20.39 -15.27
C MET A 164 10.26 -20.40 -16.14
N HIS A 165 10.17 -21.26 -17.15
CA HIS A 165 9.02 -21.29 -18.05
C HIS A 165 8.39 -22.68 -18.10
N ALA A 166 7.05 -22.67 -18.11
CA ALA A 166 6.25 -23.85 -18.32
C ALA A 166 5.81 -23.88 -19.78
N ARG A 167 5.77 -25.07 -20.35
CA ARG A 167 5.11 -25.33 -21.63
C ARG A 167 3.67 -25.80 -21.37
N PRO A 168 2.78 -25.74 -22.36
CA PRO A 168 1.40 -26.23 -22.21
C PRO A 168 1.33 -27.68 -21.71
N GLU A 169 2.26 -28.55 -22.15
CA GLU A 169 2.34 -29.95 -21.71
C GLU A 169 2.73 -30.13 -20.23
N ASP A 170 3.33 -29.12 -19.60
CA ASP A 170 3.75 -29.17 -18.18
C ASP A 170 2.55 -29.03 -17.22
N GLY A 171 1.35 -28.72 -17.74
CA GLY A 171 0.08 -28.72 -17.00
C GLY A 171 -0.12 -27.55 -16.03
N VAL A 172 0.74 -26.53 -16.11
CA VAL A 172 0.63 -25.28 -15.35
C VAL A 172 -0.53 -24.46 -15.91
N ARG A 173 -1.40 -23.94 -15.03
CA ARG A 173 -2.58 -23.17 -15.47
C ARG A 173 -2.99 -22.12 -14.45
N LEU A 174 -3.57 -21.03 -14.94
CA LEU A 174 -4.27 -20.06 -14.12
C LEU A 174 -5.72 -20.47 -13.93
N ILE A 175 -6.16 -20.49 -12.68
CA ILE A 175 -7.54 -20.70 -12.29
C ILE A 175 -8.09 -19.35 -11.87
N GLU A 176 -9.16 -18.90 -12.51
CA GLU A 176 -9.84 -17.67 -12.10
C GLU A 176 -10.46 -17.89 -10.72
N VAL A 177 -10.14 -17.01 -9.78
CA VAL A 177 -10.71 -17.07 -8.44
C VAL A 177 -12.02 -16.28 -8.47
N PRO A 178 -13.16 -16.87 -8.12
CA PRO A 178 -14.40 -16.11 -7.98
C PRO A 178 -14.26 -15.19 -6.76
N PHE A 179 -14.51 -13.90 -6.95
CA PHE A 179 -14.53 -12.93 -5.87
C PHE A 179 -15.64 -11.91 -6.09
N PRO A 180 -16.21 -11.33 -5.02
CA PRO A 180 -17.18 -10.27 -5.16
C PRO A 180 -16.46 -8.96 -5.51
N HIS A 181 -17.03 -8.16 -6.41
CA HIS A 181 -16.45 -6.88 -6.83
C HIS A 181 -16.98 -5.76 -5.95
N TRP A 182 -16.87 -5.88 -4.61
CA TRP A 182 -17.53 -4.95 -3.69
C TRP A 182 -17.21 -3.48 -3.95
N GLY A 183 -15.98 -3.17 -4.38
CA GLY A 183 -15.60 -1.83 -4.78
C GLY A 183 -16.37 -1.28 -5.99
N ALA A 184 -16.87 -2.14 -6.88
CA ALA A 184 -17.69 -1.80 -8.03
C ALA A 184 -19.20 -1.92 -7.73
N ASP A 185 -19.60 -2.99 -7.03
CA ASP A 185 -20.98 -3.29 -6.65
C ASP A 185 -21.53 -2.27 -5.62
N PHE A 186 -20.67 -1.75 -4.74
CA PHE A 186 -21.05 -0.86 -3.63
C PHE A 186 -20.14 0.38 -3.54
N PRO A 187 -20.48 1.49 -4.21
CA PRO A 187 -19.66 2.71 -4.20
C PRO A 187 -19.34 3.26 -2.80
N GLY A 188 -20.28 3.17 -1.86
CA GLY A 188 -20.07 3.58 -0.46
C GLY A 188 -19.00 2.74 0.26
N PHE A 189 -18.84 1.47 -0.11
CA PHE A 189 -17.81 0.59 0.44
C PHE A 189 -16.40 1.02 0.02
N ARG A 190 -16.24 1.48 -1.23
CA ARG A 190 -14.97 2.04 -1.73
C ARG A 190 -14.59 3.34 -0.99
N GLN A 191 -15.57 4.19 -0.67
CA GLN A 191 -15.33 5.40 0.12
C GLN A 191 -14.91 5.08 1.55
N LEU A 192 -15.61 4.18 2.24
CA LEU A 192 -15.28 3.77 3.61
C LEU A 192 -13.90 3.11 3.71
N SER A 193 -13.57 2.22 2.79
CA SER A 193 -12.25 1.58 2.75
C SER A 193 -11.13 2.58 2.45
N SER A 194 -11.37 3.60 1.62
CA SER A 194 -10.41 4.69 1.41
C SER A 194 -10.18 5.53 2.67
N MET A 195 -11.21 5.77 3.48
CA MET A 195 -11.08 6.42 4.79
C MET A 195 -10.32 5.54 5.78
N GLN A 196 -10.58 4.23 5.79
CA GLN A 196 -9.84 3.27 6.61
C GLN A 196 -8.36 3.21 6.21
N LEU A 197 -8.04 3.26 4.91
CA LEU A 197 -6.65 3.34 4.43
C LEU A 197 -5.97 4.62 4.95
N GLN A 198 -6.64 5.77 4.90
CA GLN A 198 -6.11 7.01 5.47
C GLN A 198 -5.85 6.89 6.97
N GLN A 199 -6.69 6.16 7.70
CA GLN A 199 -6.50 5.89 9.13
C GLN A 199 -5.39 4.86 9.40
N ALA A 200 -5.19 3.87 8.53
CA ALA A 200 -4.23 2.77 8.71
C ALA A 200 -2.80 3.12 8.23
N LEU A 201 -2.66 4.08 7.31
CA LEU A 201 -1.39 4.76 7.02
C LEU A 201 -0.86 5.57 8.23
N TRP A 202 -1.66 5.65 9.30
CA TRP A 202 -1.30 6.21 10.59
C TRP A 202 -1.16 5.07 11.62
N PRO A 203 -0.03 4.95 12.35
CA PRO A 203 0.05 4.01 13.46
C PRO A 203 -1.12 4.25 14.45
N PRO A 204 -1.83 3.23 14.93
CA PRO A 204 -2.85 3.40 15.98
C PRO A 204 -2.32 4.14 17.21
N ALA A 205 -1.03 3.97 17.50
CA ALA A 205 -0.31 4.68 18.55
C ALA A 205 -0.27 6.21 18.33
N ASP A 206 -0.19 6.69 17.08
CA ASP A 206 -0.15 8.12 16.80
C ASP A 206 -1.54 8.76 16.87
N LEU A 207 -2.62 8.04 16.56
CA LEU A 207 -3.98 8.54 16.82
C LEU A 207 -4.24 8.67 18.32
N GLU A 208 -3.79 7.69 19.11
CA GLU A 208 -3.92 7.72 20.56
C GLU A 208 -3.10 8.86 21.18
N ARG A 209 -1.86 9.09 20.71
CA ARG A 209 -1.05 10.26 21.11
C ARG A 209 -1.72 11.57 20.73
N CYS A 210 -2.28 11.68 19.51
CA CYS A 210 -3.04 12.86 19.09
C CYS A 210 -4.27 13.09 19.99
N ARG A 211 -4.98 12.03 20.39
CA ARG A 211 -6.11 12.10 21.33
C ARG A 211 -5.67 12.59 22.71
N GLN A 212 -4.57 12.05 23.24
CA GLN A 212 -4.02 12.48 24.53
C GLN A 212 -3.61 13.95 24.53
N VAL A 213 -2.97 14.43 23.45
CA VAL A 213 -2.67 15.85 23.32
C VAL A 213 -3.94 16.67 23.23
N TRP A 214 -4.88 16.30 22.35
CA TRP A 214 -6.14 17.02 22.18
C TRP A 214 -6.90 17.21 23.50
N GLN A 215 -6.94 16.17 24.34
CA GLN A 215 -7.58 16.22 25.66
C GLN A 215 -6.89 17.20 26.62
N ARG A 216 -5.56 17.32 26.56
CA ARG A 216 -4.76 18.23 27.40
C ARG A 216 -4.80 19.68 26.93
N LEU A 217 -5.19 19.94 25.68
CA LEU A 217 -5.29 21.30 25.15
C LEU A 217 -6.54 22.03 25.67
N THR A 218 -6.39 23.32 25.91
CA THR A 218 -7.52 24.23 26.15
C THR A 218 -8.34 24.44 24.87
N GLN A 219 -9.57 24.91 25.02
CA GLN A 219 -10.48 25.22 23.90
C GLN A 219 -9.84 26.19 22.88
N ALA A 220 -9.19 27.26 23.36
CA ALA A 220 -8.47 28.21 22.50
C ALA A 220 -7.31 27.55 21.74
N GLN A 221 -6.55 26.67 22.40
CA GLN A 221 -5.45 25.93 21.76
C GLN A 221 -5.97 24.93 20.72
N ARG A 222 -7.10 24.24 20.98
CA ARG A 222 -7.75 23.35 20.01
C ARG A 222 -8.19 24.10 18.76
N ARG A 223 -8.76 25.31 18.91
CA ARG A 223 -9.14 26.17 17.78
C ARG A 223 -7.93 26.58 16.93
N VAL A 224 -6.81 26.95 17.57
CA VAL A 224 -5.56 27.25 16.85
C VAL A 224 -5.03 26.01 16.12
N LEU A 225 -4.97 24.85 16.79
CA LEU A 225 -4.49 23.61 16.19
C LEU A 225 -5.37 23.15 15.01
N TYR A 226 -6.69 23.31 15.13
CA TYR A 226 -7.65 22.98 14.08
C TYR A 226 -7.34 23.69 12.76
N TRP A 227 -7.11 25.01 12.80
CA TRP A 227 -6.83 25.80 11.59
C TRP A 227 -5.43 25.55 11.03
N ILE A 228 -4.43 25.35 11.88
CA ILE A 228 -3.07 24.98 11.46
C ILE A 228 -3.07 23.64 10.72
N ALA A 229 -3.80 22.65 11.24
CA ALA A 229 -3.94 21.34 10.62
C ALA A 229 -4.75 21.39 9.31
N HIS A 230 -5.62 22.40 9.14
CA HIS A 230 -6.28 22.76 7.87
C HIS A 230 -5.41 23.57 6.91
N ASN A 231 -4.09 23.62 7.13
CA ASN A 231 -3.11 24.26 6.24
C ASN A 231 -3.14 25.80 6.25
N GLU A 232 -3.74 26.43 7.26
CA GLU A 232 -3.61 27.87 7.46
C GLU A 232 -2.26 28.25 8.09
N ARG A 233 -1.71 29.40 7.70
CA ARG A 233 -0.49 29.97 8.29
C ARG A 233 -0.82 30.68 9.61
N PRO A 234 0.12 30.80 10.56
CA PRO A 234 -0.12 31.47 11.85
C PRO A 234 -0.78 32.86 11.74
N GLN A 235 -0.39 33.66 10.75
CA GLN A 235 -1.02 34.96 10.49
C GLN A 235 -2.50 34.84 10.09
N GLN A 236 -2.84 33.89 9.23
CA GLN A 236 -4.23 33.66 8.80
C GLN A 236 -5.09 33.17 9.96
N VAL A 237 -4.51 32.34 10.84
CA VAL A 237 -5.17 31.89 12.08
C VAL A 237 -5.42 33.08 13.02
N ALA A 238 -4.46 34.00 13.14
CA ALA A 238 -4.61 35.22 13.94
C ALA A 238 -5.78 36.07 13.43
N ASP A 239 -5.81 36.33 12.12
CA ASP A 239 -6.85 37.11 11.45
C ASP A 239 -8.23 36.45 11.61
N ARG A 240 -8.31 35.12 11.43
CA ARG A 240 -9.55 34.34 11.52
C ARG A 240 -10.12 34.27 12.94
N LEU A 241 -9.25 34.16 13.95
CA LEU A 241 -9.66 34.08 15.35
C LEU A 241 -9.81 35.46 16.00
N GLY A 242 -9.48 36.53 15.30
CA GLY A 242 -9.53 37.90 15.83
C GLY A 242 -8.53 38.15 16.96
N ILE A 243 -7.38 37.46 16.94
CA ILE A 243 -6.33 37.56 17.97
C ILE A 243 -5.01 38.01 17.35
N THR A 244 -4.04 38.38 18.18
CA THR A 244 -2.72 38.79 17.68
C THR A 244 -1.86 37.59 17.28
N LEU A 245 -0.95 37.77 16.31
CA LEU A 245 0.04 36.74 15.93
C LEU A 245 0.84 36.24 17.14
N LYS A 246 1.22 37.16 18.05
CA LYS A 246 1.92 36.83 19.30
C LYS A 246 1.11 35.88 20.19
N THR A 247 -0.21 36.03 20.22
CA THR A 247 -1.11 35.12 20.94
C THR A 247 -1.15 33.74 20.29
N VAL A 248 -1.18 33.68 18.94
CA VAL A 248 -1.10 32.42 18.18
C VAL A 248 0.22 31.70 18.46
N ASP A 249 1.35 32.41 18.43
CA ASP A 249 2.66 31.82 18.71
C ASP A 249 2.74 31.24 20.13
N SER A 250 2.19 31.95 21.12
CA SER A 250 2.10 31.46 22.50
C SER A 250 1.26 30.18 22.61
N HIS A 251 0.13 30.11 21.89
CA HIS A 251 -0.67 28.87 21.82
C HIS A 251 0.08 27.74 21.12
N LEU A 252 0.78 28.01 20.02
CA LEU A 252 1.59 27.03 19.31
C LEU A 252 2.71 26.48 20.19
N ASP A 253 3.37 27.31 20.99
CA ASP A 253 4.42 26.85 21.90
C ASP A 253 3.87 25.98 23.02
N ALA A 254 2.71 26.34 23.58
CA ALA A 254 2.01 25.47 24.53
C ALA A 254 1.63 24.11 23.90
N ILE A 255 1.10 24.11 22.67
CA ILE A 255 0.74 22.87 21.95
C ILE A 255 1.99 22.02 21.70
N LYS A 256 3.10 22.61 21.25
CA LYS A 256 4.37 21.90 21.04
C LYS A 256 4.88 21.27 22.32
N ASN A 257 4.77 21.94 23.47
CA ASN A 257 5.20 21.39 24.75
C ASN A 257 4.39 20.15 25.14
N VAL A 258 3.07 20.19 24.99
CA VAL A 258 2.21 19.02 25.21
C VAL A 258 2.58 17.88 24.23
N CYS A 259 2.89 18.21 22.97
CA CYS A 259 3.37 17.21 22.01
C CYS A 259 4.71 16.61 22.42
N ARG A 260 5.64 17.40 22.97
CA ARG A 260 6.93 16.85 23.43
C ARG A 260 6.75 15.84 24.55
N GLU A 261 5.87 16.13 25.51
CA GLU A 261 5.57 15.23 26.62
C GLU A 261 4.96 13.92 26.12
N VAL A 262 3.94 13.98 25.26
CA VAL A 262 3.21 12.79 24.80
C VAL A 262 4.04 11.93 23.84
N TRP A 263 4.86 12.53 22.98
CA TRP A 263 5.73 11.81 22.05
C TRP A 263 7.13 11.50 22.61
N GLY A 264 7.43 11.88 23.86
CA GLY A 264 8.75 11.68 24.47
C GLY A 264 9.89 12.37 23.70
N ILE A 265 9.60 13.53 23.08
CA ILE A 265 10.55 14.24 22.24
C ILE A 265 11.49 15.07 23.12
N PRO A 266 12.82 14.93 22.99
CA PRO A 266 13.75 15.69 23.79
C PRO A 266 13.67 17.20 23.47
N PRO A 267 13.96 18.06 24.47
CA PRO A 267 13.70 19.50 24.39
C PRO A 267 14.57 20.24 23.36
N ASP A 268 15.70 19.65 22.97
CA ASP A 268 16.63 20.15 21.94
C ASP A 268 16.09 20.01 20.51
N ARG A 269 15.10 19.14 20.28
CA ARG A 269 14.49 18.97 18.96
C ARG A 269 13.51 20.12 18.66
N SER A 270 13.78 20.84 17.57
CA SER A 270 12.89 21.91 17.11
C SER A 270 11.57 21.32 16.59
N LEU A 271 10.45 21.76 17.16
CA LEU A 271 9.12 21.50 16.63
C LEU A 271 8.58 22.74 15.95
N SER A 272 8.25 22.61 14.67
CA SER A 272 7.62 23.66 13.88
C SER A 272 6.11 23.43 13.79
N TYR A 273 5.36 24.47 13.41
CA TYR A 273 3.93 24.32 13.13
C TYR A 273 3.65 23.37 11.95
N HIS A 274 4.63 23.17 11.04
CA HIS A 274 4.53 22.17 9.98
C HIS A 274 4.46 20.75 10.55
N ASN A 275 5.21 20.45 11.62
CA ASN A 275 5.13 19.15 12.29
C ASN A 275 3.74 18.94 12.89
N LEU A 276 3.18 19.96 13.55
CA LEU A 276 1.82 19.90 14.10
C LEU A 276 0.79 19.68 13.00
N ARG A 277 0.93 20.37 11.85
CA ARG A 277 0.04 20.18 10.70
C ARG A 277 0.10 18.74 10.19
N GLU A 278 1.30 18.19 10.00
CA GLU A 278 1.47 16.81 9.53
C GLU A 278 0.89 15.78 10.52
N TRP A 279 1.06 16.01 11.83
CA TRP A 279 0.56 15.10 12.86
C TRP A 279 -0.95 15.13 13.04
N PHE A 280 -1.55 16.31 13.05
CA PHE A 280 -2.95 16.45 13.43
C PHE A 280 -3.92 16.50 12.25
N ARG A 281 -3.48 16.87 11.03
CA ARG A 281 -4.33 16.88 9.84
C ARG A 281 -5.09 15.56 9.61
N PRO A 282 -4.47 14.36 9.69
CA PRO A 282 -5.20 13.10 9.51
C PRO A 282 -6.09 12.74 10.71
N ALA A 283 -5.78 13.23 11.92
CA ALA A 283 -6.53 12.91 13.14
C ALA A 283 -7.77 13.81 13.35
N LEU A 284 -7.82 14.99 12.71
CA LEU A 284 -8.89 15.97 12.90
C LEU A 284 -10.33 15.44 12.72
N PRO A 285 -10.65 14.62 11.71
CA PRO A 285 -12.01 14.10 11.54
C PRO A 285 -12.50 13.27 12.74
N VAL A 286 -11.58 12.69 13.50
CA VAL A 286 -11.87 11.87 14.69
C VAL A 286 -11.86 12.73 15.96
N LEU A 287 -10.98 13.73 16.04
CA LEU A 287 -10.81 14.58 17.22
C LEU A 287 -11.86 15.70 17.32
N ALA A 288 -12.36 16.17 16.18
CA ALA A 288 -13.29 17.29 16.07
C ALA A 288 -14.40 16.97 15.03
N PRO A 289 -15.27 15.98 15.30
CA PRO A 289 -16.28 15.51 14.35
C PRO A 289 -17.36 16.56 14.04
N GLU A 290 -17.61 17.50 14.95
CA GLU A 290 -18.60 18.57 14.82
C GLU A 290 -18.05 19.84 14.14
N GLY A 291 -16.78 19.80 13.68
CA GLY A 291 -16.13 20.93 13.00
C GLY A 291 -15.19 21.70 13.91
N VAL A 292 -15.22 23.03 13.85
CA VAL A 292 -14.36 23.86 14.71
C VAL A 292 -14.75 23.58 16.17
N PRO A 293 -13.79 23.26 17.06
CA PRO A 293 -14.12 23.02 18.46
C PRO A 293 -14.73 24.29 19.05
N ASP A 294 -16.00 24.19 19.46
CA ASP A 294 -16.74 25.24 20.16
C ASP A 294 -16.01 25.64 21.42
#